data_AF-A0A520XLE8-F1
#
_entry.id   AF-A0A520XLE8-F1
#
_cell.length_a   1.000
_cell.length_b   1.000
_cell.length_c   1.000
_cell.angle_alpha   90.00
_cell.angle_beta   90.00
_cell.angle_gamma   90.00
#
_symmetry.space_group_name_H-M   'P 1'
#
loop_
_entity.id
_entity.type
_entity.pdbx_description
1 polymer ?
#
loop_
_entity_poly.entity_id
_entity_poly.type
_entity_poly.pdbx_seq_one_letter_code
_entity_poly.pdbx_strand_id
1 'polypeptide(L)'
;MAREHLDGVPFRDWSRKAQLRALRAAARIALVDFGHQGAQLDLVEFEFNATFRVTTERGERFAMRLNINSTSDADQVEAETAWVAALAEETDVMLPLPQPTASGDRMALVWFDPLRRDVPIVLYSWLGGRHLNDGSSDDRVAAVGEVMAAFHNQAERWVVPRTLQFRRVDTLIMDMEDNLRDLDRPWYDK
;
A
#
# COMPACT_ATOMS: atom_id res chain seq x y z
N MET A 1 -26.79 9.08 -11.98
CA MET A 1 -25.81 9.93 -11.26
C MET A 1 -24.53 9.90 -12.08
N ALA A 2 -24.18 11.03 -12.69
CA ALA A 2 -23.21 11.13 -13.78
C ALA A 2 -21.82 10.60 -13.39
N ARG A 3 -21.32 9.61 -14.14
CA ARG A 3 -19.90 9.29 -14.20
C ARG A 3 -19.25 10.49 -14.89
N GLU A 4 -18.60 11.37 -14.13
CA GLU A 4 -17.60 12.29 -14.69
C GLU A 4 -16.44 11.42 -15.18
N HIS A 5 -16.61 10.80 -16.35
CA HIS A 5 -15.51 10.27 -17.11
C HIS A 5 -14.83 11.51 -17.70
N LEU A 6 -13.81 12.01 -16.99
CA LEU A 6 -12.99 13.13 -17.45
C LEU A 6 -12.03 12.59 -18.51
N ASP A 7 -12.58 12.29 -19.69
CA ASP A 7 -11.85 11.72 -20.82
C ASP A 7 -10.57 12.52 -21.09
N GLY A 8 -9.43 11.82 -21.08
CA GLY A 8 -8.11 12.38 -21.42
C GLY A 8 -7.37 13.14 -20.31
N VAL A 9 -7.98 13.39 -19.14
CA VAL A 9 -7.28 14.03 -18.02
C VAL A 9 -6.67 12.95 -17.12
N PRO A 10 -5.35 12.97 -16.85
CA PRO A 10 -4.72 12.01 -15.94
C PRO A 10 -5.37 12.01 -14.56
N PHE A 11 -5.50 10.84 -13.94
CA PHE A 11 -6.14 10.70 -12.63
C PHE A 11 -5.59 11.67 -11.57
N ARG A 12 -4.26 11.91 -11.57
CA ARG A 12 -3.58 12.85 -10.66
C ARG A 12 -4.05 14.30 -10.78
N ASP A 13 -4.58 14.69 -11.94
CA ASP A 13 -5.01 16.05 -12.25
C ASP A 13 -6.52 16.26 -12.00
N TRP A 14 -7.23 15.19 -11.62
CA TRP A 14 -8.63 15.29 -11.20
C TRP A 14 -8.76 16.06 -9.88
N SER A 15 -9.92 16.68 -9.65
CA SER A 15 -10.20 17.27 -8.34
C SER A 15 -10.08 16.21 -7.23
N ARG A 16 -9.53 16.60 -6.07
CA ARG A 16 -9.39 15.70 -4.90
C ARG A 16 -10.70 15.00 -4.54
N LYS A 17 -11.83 15.70 -4.68
CA LYS A 17 -13.18 15.16 -4.45
C LYS A 17 -13.54 14.07 -5.47
N ALA A 18 -13.19 14.23 -6.74
CA ALA A 18 -13.43 13.23 -7.79
C ALA A 18 -12.52 12.01 -7.61
N GLN A 19 -11.22 12.22 -7.35
CA GLN A 19 -10.28 11.15 -7.03
C GLN A 19 -10.80 10.29 -5.88
N LEU A 20 -11.16 10.93 -4.77
CA LEU A 20 -11.65 10.23 -3.58
C LEU A 20 -12.97 9.48 -3.82
N ARG A 21 -13.86 9.99 -4.68
CA ARG A 21 -15.07 9.25 -5.09
C ARG A 21 -14.71 7.97 -5.85
N ALA A 22 -13.79 8.05 -6.80
CA ALA A 22 -13.34 6.90 -7.58
C ALA A 22 -12.63 5.86 -6.70
N LEU A 23 -11.72 6.30 -5.84
CA LEU A 23 -11.01 5.42 -4.90
C LEU A 23 -11.97 4.70 -3.95
N ARG A 24 -12.96 5.41 -3.39
CA ARG A 24 -13.99 4.78 -2.56
C ARG A 24 -14.83 3.76 -3.32
N ALA A 25 -15.08 3.97 -4.61
CA ALA A 25 -15.80 3.00 -5.42
C ALA A 25 -14.96 1.72 -5.61
N ALA A 26 -13.67 1.85 -5.94
CA ALA A 26 -12.76 0.72 -6.04
C ALA A 26 -12.60 -0.04 -4.71
N ALA A 27 -12.43 0.68 -3.60
CA ALA A 27 -12.37 0.11 -2.26
C ALA A 27 -13.64 -0.70 -1.90
N ARG A 28 -14.82 -0.21 -2.28
CA ARG A 28 -16.08 -0.95 -2.06
C ARG A 28 -16.18 -2.24 -2.85
N ILE A 29 -15.59 -2.28 -4.06
CA ILE A 29 -15.53 -3.52 -4.85
C ILE A 29 -14.64 -4.52 -4.13
N ALA A 30 -13.42 -4.12 -3.74
CA ALA A 30 -12.51 -5.00 -3.00
C ALA A 30 -13.08 -5.51 -1.67
N LEU A 31 -13.90 -4.71 -0.96
CA LEU A 31 -14.54 -5.16 0.28
C LEU A 31 -15.45 -6.39 0.07
N VAL A 32 -15.99 -6.60 -1.12
CA VAL A 32 -16.75 -7.82 -1.44
C VAL A 32 -15.83 -9.04 -1.41
N ASP A 33 -14.64 -8.94 -2.01
CA ASP A 33 -13.66 -10.02 -2.03
C ASP A 33 -13.13 -10.34 -0.63
N PHE A 34 -13.01 -9.34 0.24
CA PHE A 34 -12.64 -9.53 1.65
C PHE A 34 -13.82 -9.95 2.56
N GLY A 35 -15.03 -10.12 2.04
CA GLY A 35 -16.20 -10.51 2.85
C GLY A 35 -16.67 -9.44 3.84
N HIS A 36 -16.33 -8.17 3.59
CA HIS A 36 -16.67 -7.02 4.43
C HIS A 36 -17.59 -6.03 3.69
N GLN A 37 -18.51 -6.54 2.87
CA GLN A 37 -19.54 -5.72 2.23
C GLN A 37 -20.29 -4.88 3.27
N GLY A 38 -20.58 -3.62 2.93
CA GLY A 38 -21.27 -2.70 3.82
C GLY A 38 -20.39 -2.00 4.86
N ALA A 39 -19.11 -2.38 5.00
CA ALA A 39 -18.19 -1.71 5.92
C ALA A 39 -18.01 -0.21 5.58
N GLN A 40 -17.85 0.60 6.62
CA GLN A 40 -17.58 2.03 6.50
C GLN A 40 -16.13 2.25 6.04
N LEU A 41 -15.94 3.21 5.13
CA LEU A 41 -14.62 3.62 4.60
C LEU A 41 -14.31 5.07 4.96
N ASP A 42 -13.36 5.26 5.87
CA ASP A 42 -12.81 6.57 6.20
C ASP A 42 -11.42 6.71 5.60
N LEU A 43 -11.14 7.83 4.93
CA LEU A 43 -9.80 8.06 4.38
C LEU A 43 -8.85 8.35 5.54
N VAL A 44 -7.74 7.61 5.61
CA VAL A 44 -6.66 7.85 6.57
C VAL A 44 -5.55 8.67 5.92
N GLU A 45 -5.07 8.21 4.78
CA GLU A 45 -3.98 8.86 4.05
C GLU A 45 -4.21 8.74 2.54
N PHE A 46 -3.84 9.77 1.79
CA PHE A 46 -3.84 9.71 0.33
C PHE A 46 -2.73 10.61 -0.23
N GLU A 47 -1.59 9.95 -0.42
CA GLU A 47 -0.37 10.44 -1.07
C GLU A 47 0.01 9.49 -2.21
N PHE A 48 1.04 8.66 -2.02
CA PHE A 48 1.51 7.68 -3.00
C PHE A 48 0.53 6.50 -3.17
N ASN A 49 0.00 6.03 -2.04
CA ASN A 49 -1.11 5.08 -1.98
C ASN A 49 -2.34 5.76 -1.36
N ALA A 50 -3.51 5.17 -1.56
CA ALA A 50 -4.71 5.56 -0.80
C ALA A 50 -4.99 4.52 0.29
N THR A 51 -4.98 4.96 1.54
CA THR A 51 -5.24 4.10 2.70
C THR A 51 -6.58 4.50 3.33
N PHE A 52 -7.49 3.54 3.41
CA PHE A 52 -8.77 3.69 4.11
C PHE A 52 -8.77 2.88 5.40
N ARG A 53 -9.33 3.47 6.46
CA ARG A 53 -9.82 2.70 7.58
C ARG A 53 -11.14 2.06 7.18
N VAL A 54 -11.19 0.74 7.29
CA VAL A 54 -12.41 -0.05 7.15
C VAL A 54 -12.96 -0.31 8.54
N THR A 55 -14.24 -0.03 8.76
CA THR A 55 -14.94 -0.41 9.99
C THR A 55 -16.11 -1.32 9.63
N THR A 56 -16.06 -2.58 10.05
CA THR A 56 -17.13 -3.56 9.78
C THR A 56 -18.39 -3.23 10.59
N GLU A 57 -19.52 -3.84 10.23
CA GLU A 57 -20.78 -3.72 11.01
C GLU A 57 -20.62 -4.21 12.46
N ARG A 58 -19.65 -5.09 12.72
CA ARG A 58 -19.31 -5.61 14.05
C ARG A 58 -18.35 -4.69 14.82
N GLY A 59 -17.91 -3.59 14.22
CA GLY A 59 -16.97 -2.63 14.81
C GLY A 59 -15.49 -3.03 14.70
N GLU A 60 -15.17 -4.08 13.96
CA GLU A 60 -13.79 -4.47 13.69
C GLU A 60 -13.14 -3.45 12.74
N ARG A 61 -11.85 -3.18 12.96
CA ARG A 61 -11.12 -2.16 12.20
C ARG A 61 -10.00 -2.81 11.41
N PHE A 62 -9.84 -2.34 10.18
CA PHE A 62 -8.78 -2.74 9.26
C PHE A 62 -8.22 -1.52 8.52
N ALA A 63 -7.03 -1.66 7.96
CA ALA A 63 -6.42 -0.70 7.06
C ALA A 63 -6.37 -1.28 5.65
N MET A 64 -7.09 -0.67 4.71
CA MET A 64 -7.12 -1.05 3.30
C MET A 64 -6.23 -0.12 2.50
N ARG A 65 -5.22 -0.66 1.82
CA ARG A 65 -4.29 0.11 0.96
C ARG A 65 -4.56 -0.19 -0.51
N LEU A 66 -4.83 0.86 -1.28
CA LEU A 66 -4.96 0.81 -2.74
C LEU A 66 -3.64 1.27 -3.36
N ASN A 67 -3.00 0.40 -4.17
CA ASN A 67 -1.67 0.66 -4.75
C ASN A 67 -1.78 1.44 -6.09
N ILE A 68 -2.12 2.72 -5.99
CA ILE A 68 -2.51 3.57 -7.14
C ILE A 68 -1.35 4.18 -7.90
N ASN A 69 -0.34 4.75 -7.22
CA ASN A 69 0.82 5.37 -7.87
C ASN A 69 2.09 4.52 -7.77
N SER A 70 2.02 3.37 -7.10
CA SER A 70 3.13 2.43 -7.07
C SER A 70 3.40 1.87 -8.46
N THR A 71 4.67 1.80 -8.86
CA THR A 71 5.08 1.01 -10.02
C THR A 71 5.13 -0.49 -9.70
N SER A 72 4.85 -0.87 -8.45
CA SER A 72 4.76 -2.27 -8.06
C SER A 72 3.56 -2.92 -8.72
N ASP A 73 3.85 -3.97 -9.47
CA ASP A 73 2.86 -4.89 -10.01
C ASP A 73 2.26 -5.76 -8.89
N ALA A 74 1.29 -6.60 -9.27
CA ALA A 74 0.63 -7.50 -8.33
C ALA A 74 1.62 -8.48 -7.67
N ASP A 75 2.58 -9.01 -8.42
CA ASP A 75 3.55 -10.00 -7.90
C ASP A 75 4.44 -9.39 -6.80
N GLN A 76 4.81 -8.12 -6.95
CA GLN A 76 5.58 -7.38 -5.94
C GLN A 76 4.75 -7.06 -4.70
N VAL A 77 3.47 -6.71 -4.86
CA VAL A 77 2.57 -6.52 -3.71
C VAL A 77 2.35 -7.85 -2.97
N GLU A 78 2.22 -8.96 -3.71
CA GLU A 78 2.08 -10.31 -3.14
C GLU A 78 3.33 -10.66 -2.32
N ALA A 79 4.51 -10.39 -2.85
CA ALA A 79 5.78 -10.62 -2.19
C ALA A 79 5.93 -9.80 -0.90
N GLU A 80 5.60 -8.49 -0.95
CA GLU A 80 5.59 -7.62 0.23
C GLU A 80 4.63 -8.15 1.29
N THR A 81 3.38 -8.44 0.93
CA THR A 81 2.36 -8.90 1.87
C THR A 81 2.69 -10.27 2.46
N ALA A 82 3.27 -11.18 1.67
CA ALA A 82 3.75 -12.48 2.17
C ALA A 82 4.93 -12.33 3.14
N TRP A 83 5.83 -11.38 2.90
CA TRP A 83 6.94 -11.13 3.83
C TRP A 83 6.46 -10.53 5.15
N VAL A 84 5.50 -9.61 5.12
CA VAL A 84 4.86 -9.08 6.35
C VAL A 84 4.21 -10.21 7.16
N ALA A 85 3.53 -11.16 6.49
CA ALA A 85 2.99 -12.34 7.17
C ALA A 85 4.09 -13.18 7.83
N ALA A 86 5.18 -13.49 7.11
CA ALA A 86 6.30 -14.26 7.63
C ALA A 86 6.98 -13.55 8.82
N LEU A 87 7.19 -12.23 8.74
CA LEU A 87 7.74 -11.44 9.84
C LEU A 87 6.86 -11.50 11.09
N ALA A 88 5.53 -11.43 10.92
CA ALA A 88 4.60 -11.50 12.04
C ALA A 88 4.50 -12.90 12.67
N GLU A 89 4.79 -13.95 11.90
CA GLU A 89 4.85 -15.33 12.39
C GLU A 89 6.17 -15.66 13.09
N GLU A 90 7.28 -15.08 12.63
CA GLU A 90 8.65 -15.45 13.03
C GLU A 90 9.31 -14.46 13.99
N THR A 91 8.68 -13.32 14.30
CA THR A 91 9.21 -12.30 15.20
C THR A 91 8.16 -11.81 16.20
N ASP A 92 8.62 -11.26 17.32
CA ASP A 92 7.74 -10.62 18.33
C ASP A 92 7.38 -9.16 17.96
N VAL A 93 7.72 -8.70 16.76
CA VAL A 93 7.43 -7.32 16.33
C VAL A 93 5.93 -7.18 16.08
N MET A 94 5.31 -6.17 16.69
CA MET A 94 3.92 -5.85 16.42
C MET A 94 3.74 -5.27 15.01
N LEU A 95 3.18 -6.08 14.12
CA LEU A 95 2.97 -5.76 12.72
C LEU A 95 1.48 -5.73 12.34
N PRO A 96 1.09 -4.93 11.33
CA PRO A 96 -0.21 -5.07 10.71
C PRO A 96 -0.30 -6.43 10.00
N LEU A 97 -1.30 -7.23 10.35
CA LEU A 97 -1.44 -8.60 9.85
C LEU A 97 -2.24 -8.59 8.54
N PRO A 98 -1.71 -9.14 7.42
CA PRO A 98 -2.49 -9.30 6.20
C PRO A 98 -3.78 -10.08 6.45
N GLN A 99 -4.88 -9.59 5.89
CA GLN A 99 -6.17 -10.27 5.91
C GLN A 99 -6.40 -10.90 4.54
N PRO A 100 -6.64 -12.22 4.45
CA PRO A 100 -6.92 -12.85 3.18
C PRO A 100 -8.30 -12.44 2.65
N THR A 101 -8.48 -12.53 1.34
CA THR A 101 -9.81 -12.53 0.72
C THR A 101 -10.59 -13.78 1.12
N ALA A 102 -11.89 -13.81 0.83
CA ALA A 102 -12.73 -14.98 1.02
C ALA A 102 -12.26 -16.21 0.20
N SER A 103 -11.52 -15.98 -0.91
CA SER A 103 -10.87 -17.04 -1.70
C SER A 103 -9.52 -17.50 -1.12
N GLY A 104 -8.98 -16.79 -0.12
CA GLY A 104 -7.69 -17.10 0.50
C GLY A 104 -6.50 -16.35 -0.11
N ASP A 105 -6.73 -15.46 -1.08
CA ASP A 105 -5.69 -14.64 -1.70
C ASP A 105 -5.25 -13.51 -0.77
N ARG A 106 -4.02 -13.02 -0.90
CA ARG A 106 -3.49 -11.94 -0.03
C ARG A 106 -3.94 -10.53 -0.45
N MET A 107 -4.53 -10.41 -1.63
CA MET A 107 -5.01 -9.14 -2.19
C MET A 107 -6.24 -9.35 -3.06
N ALA A 108 -6.98 -8.27 -3.26
CA ALA A 108 -7.97 -8.14 -4.33
C ALA A 108 -7.36 -7.38 -5.52
N LEU A 109 -7.68 -7.80 -6.73
CA LEU A 109 -7.36 -7.07 -7.96
C LEU A 109 -8.63 -6.41 -8.49
N VAL A 110 -8.66 -5.08 -8.48
CA VAL A 110 -9.83 -4.32 -8.93
C VAL A 110 -9.48 -3.50 -10.16
N TRP A 111 -10.22 -3.73 -11.25
CA TRP A 111 -10.14 -2.87 -12.44
C TRP A 111 -10.47 -1.42 -12.07
N PHE A 112 -9.48 -0.54 -12.19
CA PHE A 112 -9.61 0.86 -11.87
C PHE A 112 -9.55 1.69 -13.15
N ASP A 113 -10.74 1.98 -13.69
CA ASP A 113 -10.92 2.70 -14.95
C ASP A 113 -10.10 4.00 -15.08
N PRO A 114 -9.94 4.85 -14.04
CA PRO A 114 -9.09 6.05 -14.13
C PRO A 114 -7.61 5.78 -14.42
N LEU A 115 -7.09 4.59 -14.11
CA LEU A 115 -5.73 4.16 -14.42
C LEU A 115 -5.66 3.09 -15.52
N ARG A 116 -6.81 2.62 -16.02
CA ARG A 116 -6.92 1.63 -17.11
C ARG A 116 -6.12 0.34 -16.84
N ARG A 117 -6.07 -0.08 -15.58
CA ARG A 117 -5.39 -1.30 -15.11
C ARG A 117 -6.06 -1.85 -13.87
N ASP A 118 -5.74 -3.09 -13.53
CA ASP A 118 -6.03 -3.63 -12.21
C ASP A 118 -5.13 -2.98 -11.16
N VAL A 119 -5.75 -2.59 -10.05
CA VAL A 119 -5.07 -2.04 -8.88
C VAL A 119 -5.06 -3.12 -7.80
N PRO A 120 -3.86 -3.53 -7.33
CA PRO A 120 -3.72 -4.35 -6.13
C PRO A 120 -4.26 -3.63 -4.90
N ILE A 121 -5.15 -4.28 -4.17
CA ILE A 121 -5.75 -3.79 -2.93
C ILE A 121 -5.51 -4.82 -1.84
N VAL A 122 -4.83 -4.40 -0.78
CA VAL A 122 -4.50 -5.25 0.37
C VAL A 122 -5.23 -4.75 1.60
N LEU A 123 -5.61 -5.68 2.47
CA LEU A 123 -6.27 -5.41 3.73
C LEU A 123 -5.38 -5.89 4.87
N TYR A 124 -5.18 -5.05 5.87
CA TYR A 124 -4.40 -5.38 7.06
C TYR A 124 -5.23 -5.18 8.33
N SER A 125 -4.87 -5.91 9.39
CA SER A 125 -5.39 -5.62 10.72
C SER A 125 -5.09 -4.18 11.12
N TRP A 126 -5.96 -3.60 11.94
CA TRP A 126 -5.69 -2.27 12.47
C TRP A 126 -4.59 -2.31 13.52
N LEU A 127 -3.44 -1.71 13.21
CA LEU A 127 -2.39 -1.50 14.19
C LEU A 127 -2.77 -0.33 15.11
N GLY A 128 -3.12 -0.66 16.36
CA GLY A 128 -3.40 0.33 17.38
C GLY A 128 -2.14 1.10 17.77
N GLY A 129 -2.30 2.38 18.11
CA GLY A 129 -1.20 3.21 18.53
C GLY A 129 -1.44 4.68 18.25
N ARG A 130 -0.45 5.51 18.58
CA ARG A 130 -0.40 6.92 18.21
C ARG A 130 0.86 7.13 17.38
N HIS A 131 0.79 8.03 16.41
CA HIS A 131 2.00 8.50 15.74
C HIS A 131 2.96 9.05 16.79
N LEU A 132 4.25 8.71 16.65
CA LEU A 132 5.28 9.33 17.45
C LEU A 132 5.30 10.83 17.09
N ASN A 133 5.31 11.69 18.11
CA ASN A 133 5.58 13.10 17.90
C ASN A 133 7.05 13.29 17.50
N ASP A 134 7.35 14.49 17.01
CA ASP A 134 8.65 14.97 16.53
C ASP A 134 9.83 14.86 17.53
N GLY A 135 9.58 14.53 18.80
CA GLY A 135 10.64 14.23 19.77
C GLY A 135 11.21 12.82 19.62
N SER A 136 12.51 12.69 19.35
CA SER A 136 13.25 11.45 19.53
C SER A 136 13.83 11.38 20.95
N SER A 137 13.43 10.37 21.72
CA SER A 137 14.16 9.97 22.92
C SER A 137 15.08 8.81 22.58
N ASP A 138 16.16 8.64 23.33
CA ASP A 138 17.10 7.52 23.13
C ASP A 138 16.38 6.16 23.13
N ASP A 139 15.41 5.97 24.04
CA ASP A 139 14.57 4.76 24.10
C ASP A 139 13.79 4.51 22.81
N ARG A 140 13.31 5.56 22.11
CA ARG A 140 12.58 5.41 20.84
C ARG A 140 13.52 5.02 19.72
N VAL A 141 14.73 5.59 19.69
CA VAL A 141 15.75 5.23 18.71
C VAL A 141 16.19 3.79 18.92
N ALA A 142 16.40 3.38 20.18
CA ALA A 142 16.71 2.00 20.54
C ALA A 142 15.60 1.03 20.09
N ALA A 143 14.33 1.35 20.37
CA ALA A 143 13.19 0.52 19.95
C ALA A 143 13.09 0.37 18.42
N VAL A 144 13.35 1.44 17.64
CA VAL A 144 13.45 1.33 16.18
C VAL A 144 14.61 0.42 15.78
N GLY A 145 15.76 0.54 16.43
CA GLY A 145 16.92 -0.33 16.20
C GLY A 145 16.62 -1.81 16.46
N GLU A 146 15.89 -2.12 17.54
CA GLU A 146 15.45 -3.47 17.86
C GLU A 146 14.54 -4.06 16.78
N VAL A 147 13.54 -3.27 16.32
CA VAL A 147 12.64 -3.68 15.23
C VAL A 147 13.42 -3.92 13.93
N MET A 148 14.33 -3.02 13.57
CA MET A 148 15.15 -3.16 12.36
C MET A 148 16.07 -4.39 12.44
N ALA A 149 16.66 -4.65 13.60
CA ALA A 149 17.48 -5.85 13.81
C ALA A 149 16.66 -7.14 13.68
N ALA A 150 15.43 -7.16 14.21
CA ALA A 150 14.53 -8.29 14.04
C ALA A 150 14.21 -8.55 12.56
N PHE A 151 13.91 -7.51 11.78
CA PHE A 151 13.65 -7.64 10.35
C PHE A 151 14.88 -8.14 9.58
N HIS A 152 16.07 -7.59 9.85
CA HIS A 152 17.30 -8.04 9.19
C HIS A 152 17.61 -9.51 9.50
N ASN A 153 17.50 -9.91 10.77
CA ASN A 153 17.76 -11.29 11.19
C ASN A 153 16.77 -12.28 10.56
N GLN A 154 15.50 -11.88 10.42
CA GLN A 154 14.48 -12.70 9.76
C GLN A 154 14.75 -12.79 8.26
N ALA A 155 15.04 -11.66 7.60
CA ALA A 155 15.33 -11.62 6.17
C ALA A 155 16.54 -12.47 5.76
N GLU A 156 17.57 -12.56 6.61
CA GLU A 156 18.74 -13.42 6.38
C GLU A 156 18.38 -14.92 6.36
N ARG A 157 17.34 -15.31 7.11
CA ARG A 157 16.93 -16.71 7.29
C ARG A 157 15.76 -17.11 6.41
N TRP A 158 14.96 -16.13 5.97
CA TRP A 158 13.73 -16.39 5.26
C TRP A 158 14.00 -16.95 3.86
N VAL A 159 13.47 -18.15 3.62
CA VAL A 159 13.54 -18.79 2.30
C VAL A 159 12.40 -18.25 1.45
N VAL A 160 12.68 -17.23 0.65
CA VAL A 160 11.70 -16.62 -0.27
C VAL A 160 11.14 -17.68 -1.23
N PRO A 161 9.82 -17.93 -1.23
CA PRO A 161 9.20 -18.80 -2.22
C PRO A 161 9.49 -18.32 -3.64
N ARG A 162 9.80 -19.25 -4.56
CA ARG A 162 10.15 -18.92 -5.97
C ARG A 162 9.02 -18.23 -6.74
N THR A 163 7.79 -18.31 -6.24
CA THR A 163 6.61 -17.66 -6.81
C THR A 163 6.53 -16.18 -6.44
N LEU A 164 7.26 -15.72 -5.42
CA LEU A 164 7.29 -14.32 -5.02
C LEU A 164 8.40 -13.57 -5.75
N GLN A 165 8.09 -12.37 -6.22
CA GLN A 165 9.04 -11.52 -6.92
C GLN A 165 9.13 -10.17 -6.21
N PHE A 166 10.29 -9.90 -5.60
CA PHE A 166 10.57 -8.58 -5.07
C PHE A 166 11.06 -7.64 -6.17
N ARG A 167 10.81 -6.35 -5.98
CA ARG A 167 11.43 -5.30 -6.80
C ARG A 167 12.95 -5.46 -6.74
N ARG A 168 13.58 -5.42 -7.91
CA ARG A 168 15.04 -5.36 -8.01
C ARG A 168 15.50 -3.95 -7.68
N VAL A 169 16.48 -3.84 -6.78
CA VAL A 169 17.13 -2.56 -6.44
C VAL A 169 18.44 -2.48 -7.24
N ASP A 170 18.31 -2.31 -8.56
CA ASP A 170 19.46 -2.19 -9.48
C ASP A 170 19.62 -0.79 -10.09
N THR A 171 18.79 0.18 -9.65
CA THR A 171 18.91 1.61 -10.03
C THR A 171 18.95 2.50 -8.80
N LEU A 172 19.76 3.58 -8.85
CA LEU A 172 19.90 4.56 -7.76
C LEU A 172 18.63 5.37 -7.49
N ILE A 173 17.78 5.52 -8.50
CA ILE A 173 16.59 6.38 -8.48
C ILE A 173 15.31 5.53 -8.35
N MET A 174 15.46 4.21 -8.20
CA MET A 174 14.37 3.22 -8.18
C MET A 174 13.41 3.46 -9.37
N ASP A 175 12.25 4.02 -9.07
CA ASP A 175 11.09 4.17 -9.96
C ASP A 175 10.95 5.60 -10.50
N MET A 176 11.74 6.55 -9.99
CA MET A 176 11.65 7.91 -10.45
C MET A 176 12.43 8.05 -11.74
N GLU A 177 11.91 8.91 -12.61
CA GLU A 177 12.58 9.29 -13.84
C GLU A 177 13.98 9.85 -13.53
N ASP A 178 14.98 9.31 -14.23
CA ASP A 178 16.38 9.76 -14.11
C ASP A 178 16.56 11.13 -14.76
N ASN A 179 16.19 12.15 -13.99
CA ASN A 179 16.34 13.55 -14.38
C ASN A 179 17.80 14.04 -14.31
N LEU A 180 18.75 13.18 -13.90
CA LEU A 180 20.17 13.55 -13.74
C LEU A 180 21.01 13.18 -14.97
N ARG A 181 20.60 12.13 -15.72
CA ARG A 181 21.31 11.69 -16.93
C ARG A 181 20.89 12.42 -18.21
N ASP A 182 19.86 13.25 -18.16
CA ASP A 182 19.41 14.07 -19.30
C ASP A 182 20.28 15.35 -19.42
N LEU A 183 21.58 15.16 -19.68
CA LEU A 183 22.59 16.23 -19.77
C LEU A 183 22.40 17.17 -20.97
N ASP A 184 21.49 16.84 -21.89
CA ASP A 184 21.17 17.65 -23.07
C ASP A 184 20.10 18.73 -22.78
N ARG A 185 19.51 18.76 -21.57
CA ARG A 185 18.61 19.84 -21.14
C ARG A 185 19.35 20.90 -20.30
N PRO A 186 19.42 22.17 -20.75
CA PRO A 186 19.98 23.24 -19.93
C PRO A 186 19.16 23.43 -18.64
N TRP A 187 19.87 23.50 -17.52
CA TRP A 187 19.37 23.57 -16.14
C TRP A 187 18.63 24.87 -15.77
N TYR A 188 18.45 25.78 -16.73
CA TYR A 188 17.83 27.09 -16.51
C TYR A 188 16.47 27.30 -17.20
N ASP A 189 15.92 26.29 -17.87
CA ASP A 189 14.63 26.40 -18.58
C ASP A 189 13.46 25.72 -17.83
N LYS A 190 13.46 25.82 -16.48
CA LYS A 190 12.33 25.42 -15.62
C LYS A 190 11.72 26.63 -14.93
#